data_AF-A0A952JDF5-F1
#
_entry.id   AF-A0A952JDF5-F1
#
_cell.length_a   1.000
_cell.length_b   1.000
_cell.length_c   1.000
_cell.angle_alpha   90.00
_cell.angle_beta   90.00
_cell.angle_gamma   90.00
#
_symmetry.space_group_name_H-M   'P 1'
#
loop_
_entity.id
_entity.type
_entity.pdbx_description
1 polymer ?
#
loop_
_entity_poly.entity_id
_entity_poly.type
_entity_poly.pdbx_seq_one_letter_code
_entity_poly.pdbx_strand_id
1 'polypeptide(L)'
;MKTQSAKQSSGKWLNPAGWRIVQAVFSTCPCCNSFQYSITEHKRGLPCKDCGMPTDRILSEVYACKSCGYAQEQFFPEGDKVEDSLFCDFCTPNHR
;
A
#
# COMPACT_ATOMS: atom_id res chain seq x y z
N MET A 1 -9.32 4.50 -64.49
CA MET A 1 -7.91 4.22 -64.20
C MET A 1 -7.15 5.54 -64.06
N LYS A 2 -6.34 5.65 -63.01
CA LYS A 2 -5.39 6.73 -62.63
C LYS A 2 -5.97 8.06 -62.11
N THR A 3 -5.96 8.19 -60.79
CA THR A 3 -5.54 9.41 -60.05
C THR A 3 -4.95 8.92 -58.70
N GLN A 4 -3.65 8.66 -58.66
CA GLN A 4 -2.60 9.49 -58.06
C GLN A 4 -2.58 9.51 -56.52
N SER A 5 -1.57 8.82 -55.99
CA SER A 5 -1.07 8.85 -54.61
C SER A 5 -0.86 10.28 -54.10
N ALA A 6 -1.51 10.62 -52.99
CA ALA A 6 -1.21 11.80 -52.20
C ALA A 6 -0.45 11.38 -50.93
N LYS A 7 0.88 11.56 -51.02
CA LYS A 7 1.86 11.89 -49.98
C LYS A 7 1.45 11.61 -48.52
N GLN A 8 2.12 10.62 -47.92
CA GLN A 8 2.33 10.54 -46.48
C GLN A 8 2.99 11.85 -46.00
N SER A 9 2.22 12.68 -45.31
CA SER A 9 2.77 13.70 -44.43
C SER A 9 3.17 13.03 -43.13
N SER A 10 4.48 12.97 -42.92
CA SER A 10 5.13 12.48 -41.71
C SER A 10 4.73 13.34 -40.51
N GLY A 11 3.56 13.04 -39.93
CA GLY A 11 3.17 13.52 -38.61
C GLY A 11 4.08 12.86 -37.58
N LYS A 12 5.08 13.61 -37.11
CA LYS A 12 5.89 13.28 -35.95
C LYS A 12 4.99 13.36 -34.72
N TRP A 13 4.39 12.24 -34.33
CA TRP A 13 3.58 12.17 -33.11
C TRP A 13 4.50 12.06 -31.89
N LEU A 14 4.19 12.90 -30.90
CA LEU A 14 4.88 13.06 -29.63
C LEU A 14 5.19 11.71 -28.95
N ASN A 15 6.32 11.65 -28.25
CA ASN A 15 6.71 10.57 -27.35
C ASN A 15 5.53 10.11 -26.47
N PRO A 16 5.26 8.80 -26.32
CA PRO A 16 4.34 8.31 -25.30
C PRO A 16 5.04 8.36 -23.93
N ALA A 17 5.32 9.57 -23.44
CA ALA A 17 5.83 9.79 -22.10
C ALA A 17 4.65 9.79 -21.11
N GLY A 18 4.51 8.67 -20.39
CA GLY A 18 4.23 8.72 -18.95
C GLY A 18 2.79 9.03 -18.52
N TRP A 19 1.80 8.24 -18.94
CA TRP A 19 0.56 8.13 -18.15
C TRP A 19 0.77 7.14 -17.01
N ARG A 20 1.49 7.55 -15.96
CA ARG A 20 1.46 6.82 -14.68
C ARG A 20 0.15 7.18 -13.98
N ILE A 21 -0.88 6.37 -14.21
CA ILE A 21 -2.11 6.45 -13.42
C ILE A 21 -1.74 6.02 -12.01
N VAL A 22 -1.61 6.98 -11.09
CA VAL A 22 -1.55 6.70 -9.66
C VAL A 22 -2.97 6.34 -9.25
N GLN A 23 -3.31 5.05 -9.28
CA GLN A 23 -4.52 4.55 -8.63
C GLN A 23 -4.31 4.62 -7.12
N ALA A 24 -4.42 5.82 -6.55
CA ALA A 24 -4.65 5.96 -5.13
C ALA A 24 -6.09 5.47 -4.88
N VAL A 25 -6.24 4.31 -4.25
CA VAL A 25 -7.55 3.85 -3.76
C VAL A 25 -7.91 4.77 -2.60
N PHE A 26 -8.64 5.83 -2.89
CA PHE A 26 -9.15 6.74 -1.86
C PHE A 26 -10.21 5.99 -1.04
N SER A 27 -9.89 5.68 0.21
CA SER A 27 -10.88 5.20 1.17
C SER A 27 -11.63 6.40 1.73
N THR A 28 -12.96 6.33 1.79
CA THR A 28 -13.78 7.35 2.46
C THR A 28 -14.00 6.98 3.91
N CYS A 29 -14.16 7.99 4.78
CA CYS A 29 -14.47 7.77 6.18
C CYS A 29 -15.83 7.07 6.33
N PRO A 30 -15.95 5.95 7.07
CA PRO A 30 -17.25 5.30 7.29
C PRO A 30 -18.21 6.14 8.13
N CYS A 31 -17.70 7.13 8.88
CA CYS A 31 -18.50 8.01 9.74
C CYS A 31 -19.03 9.27 9.02
N CYS A 32 -18.18 9.97 8.24
CA CYS A 32 -18.56 11.23 7.60
C CYS A 32 -18.43 11.24 6.07
N ASN A 33 -18.03 10.13 5.47
CA ASN A 33 -17.79 9.95 4.02
C ASN A 33 -16.74 10.91 3.41
N SER A 34 -15.92 11.56 4.23
CA SER A 34 -14.81 12.42 3.77
C SER A 34 -13.64 11.58 3.22
N PHE A 35 -12.97 12.09 2.18
CA PHE A 35 -11.74 11.52 1.61
C PHE A 35 -10.50 11.71 2.50
N GLN A 36 -10.64 12.41 3.64
CA GLN A 36 -9.56 12.64 4.59
C GLN A 36 -9.36 11.46 5.56
N TYR A 37 -9.71 10.24 5.14
CA TYR A 37 -9.57 9.00 5.89
C TYR A 37 -8.43 8.17 5.32
N SER A 38 -7.37 8.01 6.10
CA SER A 38 -6.16 7.31 5.68
C SER A 38 -5.46 6.66 6.86
N ILE A 39 -4.51 5.77 6.57
CA ILE A 39 -3.61 5.23 7.59
C ILE A 39 -2.79 6.40 8.19
N THR A 40 -2.71 6.44 9.51
CA THR A 40 -1.90 7.40 10.26
C THR A 40 -0.76 6.74 11.02
N GLU A 41 -0.86 5.44 11.28
CA GLU A 41 0.14 4.69 12.04
C GLU A 41 0.18 3.21 11.61
N HIS A 42 1.37 2.64 11.52
CA HIS A 42 1.59 1.19 11.42
C HIS A 42 2.20 0.74 12.74
N LYS A 43 1.51 -0.13 13.48
CA LYS A 43 2.03 -0.74 14.70
C LYS A 43 2.69 -2.06 14.35
N ARG A 44 3.98 -2.16 14.65
CA ARG A 44 4.77 -3.39 14.52
C ARG A 44 4.62 -4.26 15.78
N GLY A 45 5.08 -5.49 15.69
CA GLY A 45 5.07 -6.43 16.82
C GLY A 45 4.24 -7.67 16.58
N LEU A 46 4.12 -8.14 15.34
CA LEU A 46 3.49 -9.45 15.07
C LEU A 46 4.25 -10.52 15.88
N PRO A 47 3.56 -11.34 16.70
CA PRO A 47 4.25 -12.26 17.60
C PRO A 47 4.96 -13.37 16.82
N CYS A 48 6.20 -13.67 17.18
CA CYS A 48 6.92 -14.82 16.65
C CYS A 48 6.21 -16.13 17.01
N LYS A 49 6.06 -17.04 16.04
CA LYS A 49 5.38 -18.33 16.24
C LYS A 49 6.05 -19.24 17.28
N ASP A 50 7.38 -19.16 17.46
CA ASP A 50 8.11 -20.04 18.37
C ASP A 50 8.36 -19.43 19.75
N CYS A 51 8.75 -18.15 19.83
CA CYS A 51 9.13 -17.51 21.10
C CYS A 51 8.10 -16.48 21.61
N GLY A 52 7.12 -16.09 20.79
CA GLY A 52 6.11 -15.08 21.14
C GLY A 52 6.62 -13.64 21.22
N MET A 53 7.92 -13.39 21.04
CA MET A 53 8.48 -12.04 21.06
C MET A 53 7.97 -11.21 19.88
N PRO A 54 7.80 -9.89 20.05
CA PRO A 54 7.37 -9.01 18.97
C PRO A 54 8.43 -8.99 17.86
N THR A 55 7.98 -9.13 16.61
CA THR A 55 8.82 -8.97 15.42
C THR A 55 8.59 -7.61 14.76
N ASP A 56 9.42 -7.28 13.76
CA ASP A 56 9.28 -6.04 13.01
C ASP A 56 8.10 -6.02 12.03
N ARG A 57 7.34 -7.10 11.92
CA ARG A 57 6.16 -7.17 11.03
C ARG A 57 4.96 -6.42 11.60
N ILE A 58 4.13 -5.93 10.69
CA ILE A 58 2.97 -5.10 11.01
C ILE A 58 1.92 -5.96 11.73
N LEU A 59 1.62 -5.59 12.96
CA LEU A 59 0.56 -6.18 13.77
C LEU A 59 -0.79 -5.53 13.44
N SER A 60 -0.81 -4.21 13.32
CA SER A 60 -2.03 -3.45 13.05
C SER A 60 -1.76 -2.11 12.36
N GLU A 61 -2.80 -1.58 11.72
CA GLU A 61 -2.82 -0.27 11.10
C GLU A 61 -3.91 0.60 11.74
N VAL A 62 -3.58 1.84 12.05
CA VAL A 62 -4.54 2.82 12.55
C VAL A 62 -4.94 3.72 11.40
N TYR A 63 -6.23 3.71 11.08
CA TYR A 63 -6.85 4.64 10.15
C TYR A 63 -7.48 5.78 10.95
N ALA A 64 -7.30 7.02 10.51
CA ALA A 64 -7.95 8.16 11.13
C ALA A 64 -8.47 9.17 10.10
N CYS A 65 -9.60 9.79 10.41
CA CYS A 65 -10.21 10.83 9.62
C CYS A 65 -9.85 12.21 10.17
N LYS A 66 -9.17 13.04 9.36
CA LYS A 66 -8.85 14.43 9.75
C LYS A 66 -10.08 15.35 9.80
N SER A 67 -11.18 14.96 9.14
CA SER A 67 -12.40 15.78 9.07
C SER A 67 -13.26 15.68 10.32
N CYS A 68 -13.49 14.46 10.83
CA CYS A 68 -14.39 14.23 11.97
C CYS A 68 -13.71 13.60 13.19
N GLY A 69 -12.42 13.23 13.10
CA GLY A 69 -11.69 12.59 14.19
C GLY A 69 -11.99 11.10 14.39
N TYR A 70 -12.80 10.46 13.54
CA TYR A 70 -13.03 9.01 13.59
C TYR A 70 -11.70 8.27 13.40
N ALA A 71 -11.40 7.32 14.28
CA ALA A 71 -10.24 6.45 14.18
C ALA A 71 -10.62 4.99 14.38
N GLN A 72 -9.94 4.11 13.65
CA GLN A 72 -10.13 2.66 13.72
C GLN A 72 -8.78 1.97 13.61
N GLU A 73 -8.56 0.97 14.46
CA GLU A 73 -7.41 0.08 14.38
C GLU A 73 -7.81 -1.24 13.71
N GLN A 74 -7.08 -1.63 12.69
CA GLN A 74 -7.25 -2.89 11.96
C GLN A 74 -6.06 -3.80 12.24
N PHE A 75 -6.32 -4.92 12.90
CA PHE A 75 -5.31 -5.94 13.17
C PHE A 75 -5.12 -6.87 11.98
N PHE A 76 -3.90 -7.35 11.81
CA PHE A 76 -3.50 -8.33 10.81
C PHE A 76 -3.90 -7.88 9.38
N PRO A 77 -3.47 -6.68 8.93
CA PRO A 77 -3.82 -6.17 7.60
C PRO A 77 -3.30 -7.08 6.47
N GLU A 78 -2.18 -7.76 6.70
CA GLU A 78 -1.59 -8.76 5.80
C GLU A 78 -2.21 -10.17 5.96
N GLY A 79 -3.09 -10.38 6.94
CA GLY A 79 -3.80 -11.63 7.21
C GLY A 79 -3.08 -12.58 8.18
N ASP A 80 -1.77 -12.46 8.32
CA ASP A 80 -0.97 -13.27 9.24
C ASP A 80 -1.16 -12.81 10.70
N LYS A 81 -1.27 -13.77 11.63
CA LYS A 81 -1.41 -13.51 13.07
C LYS A 81 -0.13 -13.71 13.87
N VAL A 82 0.82 -14.42 13.27
CA VAL A 82 2.13 -14.73 13.84
C VAL A 82 3.16 -14.62 12.72
N GLU A 83 4.39 -14.28 13.07
CA GLU A 83 5.50 -14.23 12.13
C GLU A 83 6.33 -15.51 12.18
N ASP A 84 6.91 -15.89 11.04
CA ASP A 84 7.87 -16.99 11.01
C ASP A 84 9.13 -16.61 11.81
N SER A 85 9.60 -17.53 12.64
CA SER A 85 10.81 -17.39 13.44
C SER A 85 12.06 -17.07 12.63
N LEU A 86 12.09 -17.40 11.33
CA LEU A 86 13.13 -16.98 10.39
C LEU A 86 13.23 -15.46 10.22
N PHE A 87 12.21 -14.70 10.60
CA PHE A 87 12.18 -13.23 10.59
C PHE A 87 12.14 -12.64 12.01
N CYS A 88 12.34 -13.45 13.05
CA CYS A 88 12.41 -12.98 14.42
C CYS A 88 13.86 -12.74 14.83
N ASP A 89 14.20 -11.52 15.23
CA ASP A 89 15.54 -11.15 15.68
C ASP A 89 16.02 -11.94 16.91
N PHE A 90 15.08 -12.48 17.69
CA PHE A 90 15.38 -13.29 18.89
C PHE A 90 15.59 -14.77 18.56
N CYS A 91 14.95 -15.29 17.52
CA CYS A 91 15.06 -16.70 17.12
C CYS A 91 16.13 -16.91 16.05
N THR A 92 16.43 -15.89 15.25
CA THR A 92 17.44 -16.01 14.20
C THR A 92 18.84 -15.99 14.82
N PRO A 93 19.67 -17.02 14.56
CA PRO A 93 20.93 -17.26 15.27
C PRO A 93 22.04 -16.24 14.99
N ASN A 94 21.78 -15.21 14.18
CA ASN A 94 22.80 -14.30 13.66
C ASN A 94 22.89 -12.96 14.42
N HIS A 95 22.11 -12.74 15.47
CA HIS A 95 22.17 -11.51 16.30
C HIS A 95 23.00 -11.69 17.59
N ARG A 96 24.26 -12.14 17.48
CA ARG A 96 25.25 -12.10 18.58
C ARG A 96 26.28 -11.01 18.39
#